data_AF-A0A7X7VQB4-F1
#
_entry.id   AF-A0A7X7VQB4-F1
#
_cell.length_a   1.000
_cell.length_b   1.000
_cell.length_c   1.000
_cell.angle_alpha   90.00
_cell.angle_beta   90.00
_cell.angle_gamma   90.00
#
_symmetry.space_group_name_H-M   'P 1'
#
loop_
_entity.id
_entity.type
_entity.pdbx_description
1 polymer ?
#
loop_
_entity_poly.entity_id
_entity_poly.type
_entity_poly.pdbx_seq_one_letter_code
_entity_poly.pdbx_strand_id
1 'polypeptide(L)'
;MAFVHLHNHSDFSILDGATRIPDMVKRAVDLHMPAVALTDHGYLFGIPNLDLECRKYNDAAADMKQWKHDVECLEKGWELEEPSPDAPDAGAHDCVHAQWEGDMAVWESSGNEVAAVKARRPPLVIKPIFGCEAYFITDD
;
A
#
# COMPACT_ATOMS: atom_id res chain seq x y z
N MET A 1 -1.29 -4.48 18.82
CA MET A 1 -1.82 -3.10 18.83
C MET A 1 -1.15 -2.37 17.67
N ALA A 2 -1.91 -1.81 16.74
CA ALA A 2 -1.36 -1.10 15.59
C ALA A 2 -0.96 0.33 15.98
N PHE A 3 0.13 0.85 15.42
CA PHE A 3 0.64 2.19 15.67
C PHE A 3 1.04 2.86 14.34
N VAL A 4 0.83 4.17 14.25
CA VAL A 4 1.11 4.98 13.05
C VAL A 4 1.60 6.36 13.50
N HIS A 5 2.71 6.83 12.92
CA HIS A 5 3.14 8.22 13.05
C HIS A 5 2.32 9.11 12.10
N LEU A 6 1.55 10.04 12.67
CA LEU A 6 0.71 10.99 11.93
C LEU A 6 1.32 12.38 11.77
N HIS A 7 2.41 12.66 12.49
CA HIS A 7 3.18 13.90 12.43
C HIS A 7 4.65 13.52 12.27
N ASN A 8 5.18 13.74 11.08
CA ASN A 8 6.58 13.43 10.79
C ASN A 8 7.11 14.33 9.66
N HIS A 9 8.36 14.73 9.79
CA HIS A 9 9.03 15.61 8.83
C HIS A 9 10.07 14.82 8.04
N SER A 10 10.18 15.13 6.75
CA SER A 10 11.26 14.63 5.89
C SER A 10 12.33 15.69 5.68
N ASP A 11 13.36 15.36 4.91
CA ASP A 11 14.37 16.28 4.39
C ASP A 11 13.79 17.41 3.50
N PHE A 12 12.51 17.35 3.13
CA PHE A 12 11.80 18.47 2.51
C PHE A 12 11.38 19.57 3.50
N SER A 13 11.40 19.31 4.81
CA SER A 13 11.35 20.35 5.85
C SER A 13 12.74 20.97 6.01
N ILE A 14 13.11 21.86 5.07
CA ILE A 14 14.50 22.29 4.82
C ILE A 14 15.27 22.79 6.06
N LEU A 15 14.57 23.36 7.05
CA LEU A 15 15.22 23.99 8.21
C LEU A 15 15.64 22.99 9.29
N ASP A 16 14.91 21.89 9.48
CA ASP A 16 15.06 20.97 10.62
C ASP A 16 14.76 19.49 10.32
N GLY A 17 14.28 19.19 9.12
CA GLY A 17 13.99 17.85 8.64
C GLY A 17 15.25 17.04 8.37
N ALA A 18 15.40 15.90 9.05
CA ALA A 18 16.59 15.06 8.96
C ALA A 18 16.35 13.69 8.28
N THR A 19 15.10 13.30 8.07
CA THR A 19 14.75 11.93 7.63
C THR A 19 14.47 11.89 6.14
N ARG A 20 15.22 11.09 5.38
CA ARG A 20 14.90 10.86 3.97
C ARG A 20 13.67 9.98 3.85
N ILE A 21 12.79 10.29 2.90
CA ILE A 21 11.53 9.54 2.68
C ILE A 21 11.74 8.02 2.52
N PRO A 22 12.72 7.51 1.74
CA PRO A 22 12.94 6.07 1.63
C PRO A 22 13.24 5.37 2.96
N ASP A 23 14.04 5.99 3.81
CA ASP A 23 14.40 5.44 5.12
C ASP A 23 13.19 5.47 6.07
N MET A 24 12.38 6.53 5.99
CA MET A 24 11.12 6.67 6.74
C MET A 24 10.12 5.55 6.39
N VAL A 25 9.85 5.34 5.11
CA VAL A 25 8.91 4.31 4.63
C VAL A 25 9.44 2.92 4.97
N LYS A 26 10.73 2.66 4.70
CA LYS A 26 11.35 1.37 5.06
C LYS A 26 11.19 1.08 6.55
N ARG A 27 11.47 2.06 7.41
CA ARG A 27 11.37 1.86 8.87
C ARG A 27 9.93 1.57 9.31
N ALA A 28 8.95 2.24 8.73
CA ALA A 28 7.53 1.99 9.01
C ALA A 28 7.12 0.57 8.59
N VAL A 29 7.57 0.10 7.41
CA VAL A 29 7.34 -1.28 6.94
C VAL A 29 8.03 -2.30 7.85
N ASP A 30 9.31 -2.12 8.20
CA ASP A 30 10.06 -3.03 9.10
C ASP A 30 9.37 -3.16 10.48
N LEU A 31 8.68 -2.10 10.92
CA LEU A 31 7.92 -2.06 12.17
C LEU A 31 6.46 -2.51 12.02
N HIS A 32 6.06 -2.98 10.84
CA HIS A 32 4.70 -3.42 10.53
C HIS A 32 3.64 -2.35 10.80
N MET A 33 3.98 -1.08 10.57
CA MET A 33 3.01 0.02 10.65
C MET A 33 2.14 0.03 9.39
N PRO A 34 0.80 0.07 9.51
CA PRO A 34 -0.09 0.01 8.35
C PRO A 34 -0.10 1.30 7.52
N ALA A 35 0.48 2.38 8.03
CA ALA A 35 0.53 3.67 7.36
C ALA A 35 1.72 4.51 7.86
N VAL A 36 2.06 5.53 7.08
CA VAL A 36 3.01 6.58 7.46
C VAL A 36 2.54 7.93 6.92
N ALA A 37 2.55 8.95 7.78
CA ALA A 37 2.24 10.31 7.37
C ALA A 37 3.50 11.11 7.08
N LEU A 38 3.39 12.01 6.10
CA LEU A 38 4.33 13.09 5.89
C LEU A 38 3.60 14.42 6.11
N THR A 39 4.16 15.25 6.96
CA THR A 39 3.60 16.54 7.38
C THR A 39 4.71 17.59 7.40
N ASP A 40 5.36 17.82 6.25
CA ASP A 40 6.44 18.80 6.15
C ASP A 40 5.99 20.23 6.47
N HIS A 41 6.95 21.08 6.85
CA HIS A 41 6.70 22.47 7.25
C HIS A 41 6.23 23.34 6.08
N GLY A 42 4.96 23.75 6.08
CA GLY A 42 4.40 24.74 5.15
C GLY A 42 4.38 24.37 3.66
N TYR A 43 4.88 23.18 3.30
CA TYR A 43 5.01 22.72 1.92
C TYR A 43 4.68 21.23 1.78
N LEU A 44 4.40 20.82 0.55
CA LEU A 44 3.99 19.45 0.19
C LEU A 44 4.94 18.78 -0.81
N PHE A 45 6.18 19.27 -0.91
CA PHE A 45 7.13 18.83 -1.96
C PHE A 45 7.49 17.34 -1.87
N GLY A 46 7.49 16.76 -0.67
CA GLY A 46 7.81 15.35 -0.47
C GLY A 46 6.68 14.37 -0.81
N ILE A 47 5.44 14.83 -1.04
CA ILE A 47 4.29 13.94 -1.29
C ILE A 47 4.53 12.94 -2.43
N PRO A 48 4.98 13.34 -3.64
CA PRO A 48 5.16 12.41 -4.74
C PRO A 48 6.19 11.32 -4.42
N ASN A 49 7.24 11.67 -3.69
CA ASN A 49 8.27 10.73 -3.26
C ASN A 49 7.72 9.75 -2.23
N LEU A 50 6.88 10.20 -1.30
CA LEU A 50 6.22 9.33 -0.33
C LEU A 50 5.29 8.33 -1.02
N ASP A 51 4.46 8.81 -1.96
CA ASP A 51 3.53 7.95 -2.71
C ASP A 51 4.29 6.88 -3.49
N LEU A 52 5.31 7.28 -4.27
CA LEU A 52 6.11 6.35 -5.07
C LEU A 52 6.85 5.33 -4.21
N GLU A 53 7.42 5.73 -3.08
CA GLU A 53 8.12 4.79 -2.21
C GLU A 53 7.16 3.83 -1.50
N CYS A 54 6.00 4.29 -1.01
CA CYS A 54 4.99 3.40 -0.44
C CYS A 54 4.47 2.40 -1.49
N ARG A 55 4.22 2.87 -2.73
CA ARG A 55 3.79 2.01 -3.85
C ARG A 55 4.79 0.91 -4.17
N LYS A 56 6.09 1.18 -4.11
CA LYS A 56 7.13 0.17 -4.32
C LYS A 56 6.97 -1.04 -3.40
N TYR A 57 6.64 -0.85 -2.12
CA TYR A 57 6.37 -1.96 -1.20
C TYR A 57 5.02 -2.63 -1.49
N ASN A 58 3.98 -1.82 -1.71
CA ASN A 58 2.63 -2.34 -1.99
C ASN A 58 2.57 -3.17 -3.28
N ASP A 59 3.24 -2.73 -4.35
CA ASP A 59 3.29 -3.41 -5.64
C ASP A 59 4.23 -4.61 -5.65
N ALA A 60 5.16 -4.67 -4.70
CA ALA A 60 6.08 -5.79 -4.54
C ALA A 60 5.46 -6.97 -3.77
N ALA A 61 4.40 -6.72 -2.98
CA ALA A 61 3.68 -7.73 -2.21
C ALA A 61 3.15 -8.87 -3.09
N ALA A 62 3.23 -10.11 -2.60
CA ALA A 62 2.94 -11.29 -3.41
C ALA A 62 1.44 -11.41 -3.69
N ASP A 63 0.61 -11.18 -2.68
CA ASP A 63 -0.85 -11.07 -2.81
C ASP A 63 -1.27 -10.01 -3.84
N MET A 64 -0.65 -8.82 -3.82
CA MET A 64 -0.94 -7.74 -4.77
C MET A 64 -0.55 -8.11 -6.21
N LYS A 65 0.55 -8.84 -6.40
CA LYS A 65 0.95 -9.34 -7.72
C LYS A 65 -0.02 -10.40 -8.22
N GLN A 66 -0.43 -11.32 -7.35
CA GLN A 66 -1.42 -12.34 -7.69
C GLN A 66 -2.74 -11.71 -8.11
N TRP A 67 -3.29 -10.80 -7.30
CA TRP A 67 -4.53 -10.09 -7.63
C TRP A 67 -4.46 -9.33 -8.97
N LYS A 68 -3.33 -8.67 -9.26
CA LYS A 68 -3.14 -7.98 -10.55
C LYS A 68 -3.13 -8.98 -11.72
N HIS A 69 -2.47 -10.12 -11.56
CA HIS A 69 -2.44 -11.19 -12.54
C HIS A 69 -3.84 -11.75 -12.77
N ASP A 70 -4.57 -12.06 -11.70
CA ASP A 70 -5.92 -12.61 -11.73
C ASP A 70 -6.87 -11.67 -12.48
N VAL A 71 -6.88 -10.39 -12.09
CA VAL A 71 -7.68 -9.36 -12.77
C VAL A 71 -7.33 -9.27 -14.26
N GLU A 72 -6.04 -9.27 -14.62
CA GLU A 72 -5.60 -9.18 -16.02
C GLU A 72 -6.04 -10.40 -16.84
N CYS A 73 -5.90 -11.61 -16.29
CA CYS A 73 -6.33 -12.83 -16.95
C CYS A 73 -7.84 -12.84 -17.17
N LEU A 74 -8.62 -12.48 -16.15
CA LEU A 74 -10.08 -12.42 -16.25
C LEU A 74 -10.56 -11.37 -17.26
N GLU A 75 -9.92 -10.20 -17.33
CA GLU A 75 -10.21 -9.17 -18.32
C GLU A 75 -9.99 -9.64 -19.75
N LYS A 76 -8.96 -10.46 -19.96
CA LYS A 76 -8.56 -10.93 -21.28
C LYS A 76 -9.17 -12.29 -21.65
N GLY A 77 -9.91 -12.90 -20.71
CA GLY A 77 -10.45 -14.25 -20.87
C GLY A 77 -9.38 -15.33 -20.95
N TRP A 78 -8.24 -15.10 -20.29
CA TRP A 78 -7.18 -16.09 -20.17
C TRP A 78 -7.49 -17.08 -19.04
N GLU A 79 -7.02 -18.31 -19.21
CA GLU A 79 -7.15 -19.34 -18.18
C GLU A 79 -6.25 -19.00 -16.99
N LEU A 80 -6.79 -19.17 -15.78
CA LEU A 80 -6.07 -18.96 -14.53
C LEU A 80 -5.57 -20.29 -14.00
N GLU A 81 -4.25 -20.40 -13.87
CA GLU A 81 -3.62 -21.54 -13.21
C GLU A 81 -3.67 -21.34 -11.68
N GLU A 82 -4.12 -22.37 -10.96
CA GLU A 82 -4.10 -22.37 -9.50
C GLU A 82 -2.64 -22.33 -8.99
N PRO A 83 -2.26 -21.34 -8.18
CA PRO A 83 -0.91 -21.26 -7.61
C PRO A 83 -0.67 -22.36 -6.57
N SER A 84 0.58 -22.60 -6.20
CA SER A 84 0.91 -23.55 -5.14
C SER A 84 0.33 -23.13 -3.79
N PRO A 85 -0.10 -24.07 -2.93
CA PRO A 85 -0.60 -23.75 -1.59
C PRO A 85 0.39 -22.91 -0.77
N ASP A 86 -0.15 -21.96 0.00
CA ASP A 86 0.64 -21.08 0.85
C ASP A 86 1.37 -21.85 1.96
N ALA A 87 2.53 -21.35 2.36
CA ALA A 87 3.26 -21.90 3.51
C ALA A 87 2.44 -21.72 4.80
N PRO A 88 2.50 -22.67 5.77
CA PRO A 88 1.76 -22.55 7.03
C PRO A 88 2.10 -21.29 7.86
N ASP A 89 3.28 -20.73 7.65
CA ASP A 89 3.81 -19.53 8.32
C ASP A 89 3.91 -18.31 7.39
N ALA A 90 3.23 -18.34 6.23
CA ALA A 90 3.21 -17.21 5.30
C ALA A 90 2.70 -15.92 5.98
N GLY A 91 3.39 -14.81 5.72
CA GLY A 91 2.94 -13.49 6.14
C GLY A 91 1.66 -13.09 5.41
N ALA A 92 0.92 -12.13 5.97
CA ALA A 92 -0.37 -11.71 5.41
C ALA A 92 -0.31 -11.27 3.93
N HIS A 93 0.84 -10.74 3.49
CA HIS A 93 1.08 -10.28 2.12
C HIS A 93 1.82 -11.30 1.24
N ASP A 94 2.14 -12.47 1.80
CA ASP A 94 2.80 -13.59 1.14
C ASP A 94 1.81 -14.71 0.77
N CYS A 95 0.54 -14.61 1.19
CA CYS A 95 -0.52 -15.58 0.92
C CYS A 95 -1.08 -15.42 -0.51
N VAL A 96 -0.43 -16.06 -1.47
CA VAL A 96 -0.77 -16.03 -2.90
C VAL A 96 -1.97 -16.92 -3.20
N HIS A 97 -1.98 -18.16 -2.69
CA HIS A 97 -3.07 -19.10 -2.94
C HIS A 97 -4.38 -18.62 -2.34
N ALA A 98 -4.35 -18.12 -1.10
CA ALA A 98 -5.53 -17.54 -0.45
C ALA A 98 -6.08 -16.30 -1.20
N GLN A 99 -5.21 -15.50 -1.82
CA GLN A 99 -5.64 -14.37 -2.65
C GLN A 99 -6.38 -14.87 -3.90
N TRP A 100 -5.76 -15.79 -4.65
CA TRP A 100 -6.36 -16.41 -5.84
C TRP A 100 -7.70 -17.08 -5.54
N GLU A 101 -7.78 -17.87 -4.46
CA GLU A 101 -9.00 -18.56 -4.04
C GLU A 101 -10.13 -17.54 -3.77
N GLY A 102 -9.80 -16.45 -3.10
CA GLY A 102 -10.74 -15.37 -2.83
C GLY A 102 -11.20 -14.64 -4.09
N ASP A 103 -10.30 -14.41 -5.04
CA ASP A 103 -10.61 -13.77 -6.32
C ASP A 103 -11.52 -14.65 -7.18
N MET A 104 -11.23 -15.95 -7.27
CA MET A 104 -12.06 -16.93 -7.97
C MET A 104 -13.44 -17.10 -7.32
N ALA A 105 -13.52 -17.14 -5.99
CA ALA A 105 -14.80 -17.18 -5.29
C ALA A 105 -15.67 -15.95 -5.57
N VAL A 106 -15.07 -14.75 -5.66
CA VAL A 106 -15.79 -13.52 -6.03
C VAL A 106 -16.19 -13.55 -7.51
N TRP A 107 -15.30 -14.00 -8.39
CA TRP A 107 -15.59 -14.16 -9.81
C TRP A 107 -16.82 -15.05 -10.05
N GLU A 108 -16.84 -16.24 -9.44
CA GLU A 108 -17.94 -17.20 -9.59
C GLU A 108 -19.24 -16.67 -8.99
N SER A 109 -19.19 -16.12 -7.76
CA SER A 109 -20.40 -15.64 -7.07
C SER A 109 -20.98 -14.36 -7.67
N SER A 110 -20.17 -13.55 -8.36
CA SER A 110 -20.62 -12.36 -9.08
C SER A 110 -21.17 -12.66 -10.47
N GLY A 111 -21.08 -13.91 -10.94
CA GLY A 111 -21.49 -14.27 -12.30
C GLY A 111 -20.50 -13.78 -13.36
N ASN A 112 -19.20 -13.88 -13.07
CA ASN A 112 -18.09 -13.51 -13.95
C ASN A 112 -17.92 -12.00 -14.16
N GLU A 113 -18.07 -11.20 -13.09
CA GLU A 113 -17.87 -9.76 -13.14
C GLU A 113 -16.46 -9.35 -12.68
N VAL A 114 -15.64 -8.84 -13.60
CA VAL A 114 -14.27 -8.35 -13.30
C VAL A 114 -14.30 -7.23 -12.26
N ALA A 115 -15.33 -6.38 -12.29
CA ALA A 115 -15.46 -5.26 -11.36
C ALA A 115 -15.56 -5.72 -9.89
N ALA A 116 -16.18 -6.88 -9.63
CA ALA A 116 -16.27 -7.45 -8.29
C ALA A 116 -14.89 -7.93 -7.80
N VAL A 117 -14.13 -8.61 -8.66
CA VAL A 117 -12.76 -9.05 -8.34
C VAL A 117 -11.83 -7.85 -8.12
N LYS A 118 -11.97 -6.79 -8.92
CA LYS A 118 -11.23 -5.53 -8.71
C LYS A 118 -11.53 -4.87 -7.36
N ALA A 119 -12.76 -5.01 -6.86
CA ALA A 119 -13.12 -4.49 -5.54
C ALA A 119 -12.50 -5.30 -4.40
N ARG A 120 -12.10 -6.56 -4.65
CA ARG A 120 -11.38 -7.44 -3.71
C ARG A 120 -9.86 -7.22 -3.71
N ARG A 121 -9.42 -5.99 -3.98
CA ARG A 121 -8.00 -5.66 -3.92
C ARG A 121 -7.42 -6.00 -2.54
N PRO A 122 -6.25 -6.67 -2.46
CA PRO A 122 -5.60 -6.94 -1.18
C PRO A 122 -5.26 -5.65 -0.42
N PRO A 123 -5.22 -5.70 0.92
CA PRO A 123 -4.82 -4.56 1.74
C PRO A 123 -3.39 -4.11 1.38
N LEU A 124 -3.12 -2.82 1.54
CA LEU A 124 -1.78 -2.27 1.31
C LEU A 124 -0.84 -2.66 2.45
N VAL A 125 0.41 -2.99 2.11
CA VAL A 125 1.51 -3.16 3.07
C VAL A 125 1.67 -1.88 3.90
N ILE A 126 1.66 -0.73 3.22
CA ILE A 126 1.77 0.58 3.86
C ILE A 126 0.98 1.65 3.11
N LYS A 127 0.08 2.32 3.82
CA LYS A 127 -0.71 3.42 3.27
C LYS A 127 0.01 4.76 3.48
N PRO A 128 0.25 5.55 2.41
CA PRO A 128 0.73 6.92 2.59
C PRO A 128 -0.40 7.82 3.11
N ILE A 129 -0.08 8.69 4.05
CA ILE A 129 -0.95 9.78 4.53
C ILE A 129 -0.29 11.11 4.16
N PHE A 130 -1.01 11.92 3.40
CA PHE A 130 -0.51 13.20 2.92
C PHE A 130 -1.02 14.33 3.80
N GLY A 131 -0.09 15.15 4.30
CA GLY A 131 -0.41 16.31 5.11
C GLY A 131 0.67 17.38 5.02
N CYS A 132 0.41 18.50 5.66
CA CYS A 132 1.29 19.65 5.77
C CYS A 132 1.16 20.21 7.18
N GLU A 133 2.27 20.60 7.80
CA GLU A 133 2.20 21.45 8.99
C GLU A 133 1.86 22.88 8.53
N ALA A 134 0.63 23.31 8.81
CA ALA A 134 0.14 24.62 8.43
C ALA A 134 0.36 25.65 9.53
N TYR A 135 0.97 26.78 9.18
CA TYR A 135 1.13 27.92 10.07
C TYR A 135 0.02 28.94 9.82
N PHE A 136 -0.82 29.15 10.82
CA PHE A 136 -1.81 30.22 10.82
C PHE A 136 -1.19 31.43 11.53
N ILE A 137 -0.96 32.51 10.80
CA ILE A 137 -0.65 33.81 11.40
C ILE A 137 -1.99 34.47 11.69
N THR A 138 -2.26 34.82 12.94
CA THR A 138 -3.42 35.64 13.29
C THR A 138 -3.14 37.09 12.87
N ASP A 139 -4.13 37.74 12.27
CA ASP A 139 -4.06 39.15 11.89
C ASP A 139 -4.07 40.04 13.16
N ASP A 140 -2.95 40.09 13.89
CA ASP A 140 -2.72 41.02 15.00
C ASP A 140 -2.04 42.31 14.50
#